data_AF-A0A963I5G5-F1
#
_entry.id   AF-A0A963I5G5-F1
#
_cell.length_a   1.000
_cell.length_b   1.000
_cell.length_c   1.000
_cell.angle_alpha   90.00
_cell.angle_beta   90.00
_cell.angle_gamma   90.00
#
_symmetry.space_group_name_H-M   'P 1'
#
loop_
_entity.id
_entity.type
_entity.pdbx_description
1 polymer ?
#
loop_
_entity_poly.entity_id
_entity_poly.type
_entity_poly.pdbx_seq_one_letter_code
_entity_poly.pdbx_strand_id
1 'polypeptide(L)'
;MLETRTRSIRASSRNLRVALAQCESEVLAAQKLRYKVFADELGARLESRTPGVDRDIYDPFCEHLIVRDEAAGRIVGTYRILSP
;
A
#
# COMPACT_ATOMS: atom_id res chain seq x y z
N MET A 1 16.71 -0.80 42.13
CA MET A 1 15.99 0.29 41.43
C MET A 1 16.58 0.35 40.03
N LEU A 2 15.94 -0.29 39.05
CA LEU A 2 16.47 -0.37 37.67
C LEU A 2 15.81 0.75 36.86
N GLU A 3 16.61 1.71 36.41
CA GLU A 3 16.16 2.86 35.64
C GLU A 3 15.86 2.45 34.19
N THR A 4 14.56 2.42 33.86
CA THR A 4 14.09 2.21 32.48
C THR A 4 14.40 3.46 31.65
N ARG A 5 15.46 3.42 30.84
CA ARG A 5 15.74 4.44 29.83
C ARG A 5 14.70 4.36 28.71
N THR A 6 13.66 5.18 28.77
CA THR A 6 12.70 5.36 27.67
C THR A 6 13.42 6.03 26.49
N ARG A 7 13.86 5.22 25.52
CA ARG A 7 14.40 5.71 24.25
C ARG A 7 13.24 6.34 23.46
N SER A 8 13.13 7.67 23.47
CA SER A 8 12.22 8.40 22.60
C SER A 8 12.60 8.10 21.15
N ILE A 9 11.78 7.28 20.47
CA ILE A 9 11.87 7.11 19.03
C ILE A 9 11.39 8.45 18.45
N ARG A 10 12.31 9.28 17.95
CA ARG A 10 11.93 10.38 17.06
C ARG A 10 11.24 9.72 15.86
N ALA A 11 9.91 9.76 15.81
CA ALA A 11 9.20 9.54 14.56
C ALA A 11 9.70 10.64 13.62
N SER A 12 10.58 10.27 12.68
CA SER A 12 10.79 11.11 11.50
C SER A 12 9.40 11.44 10.97
N SER A 13 9.09 12.73 10.83
CA SER A 13 7.83 13.17 10.23
C SER A 13 7.76 12.52 8.86
N ARG A 14 6.95 11.47 8.73
CA ARG A 14 6.77 10.79 7.44
C ARG A 14 6.03 11.78 6.57
N ASN A 15 6.69 12.26 5.51
CA ASN A 15 6.05 13.11 4.53
C ASN A 15 5.15 12.24 3.66
N LEU A 16 3.90 12.06 4.10
CA LEU A 16 2.92 11.23 3.44
C LEU A 16 2.03 12.07 2.53
N ARG A 17 1.91 11.67 1.27
CA ARG A 17 1.00 12.28 0.29
C ARG A 17 -0.11 11.30 -0.08
N VAL A 18 -1.34 11.81 -0.15
CA VAL A 18 -2.50 11.06 -0.65
C VAL A 18 -2.85 11.58 -2.05
N ALA A 19 -3.09 10.68 -2.99
CA ALA A 19 -3.52 11.01 -4.36
C ALA A 19 -4.28 9.84 -4.98
N LEU A 20 -4.96 10.08 -6.09
CA LEU A 20 -5.39 9.02 -7.00
C LEU A 20 -4.21 8.62 -7.90
N ALA A 21 -4.04 7.34 -8.16
CA ALA A 21 -3.05 6.83 -9.09
C ALA A 21 -3.30 7.42 -10.49
N GLN A 22 -2.27 7.99 -11.10
CA GLN A 22 -2.40 8.71 -12.38
C GLN A 22 -1.91 7.89 -13.58
N CYS A 23 -1.26 6.76 -13.33
CA CYS A 23 -0.74 5.89 -14.38
C CYS A 23 -0.68 4.43 -13.95
N GLU A 24 -0.49 3.53 -14.93
CA GLU A 24 -0.50 2.08 -14.71
C GLU A 24 0.60 1.61 -13.75
N SER A 25 1.74 2.29 -13.70
CA SER A 25 2.84 1.91 -12.80
C SER A 25 2.49 2.16 -11.33
N GLU A 26 1.71 3.20 -11.04
CA GLU A 26 1.19 3.47 -9.69
C GLU A 26 0.11 2.46 -9.29
N VAL A 27 -0.78 2.11 -10.22
CA VAL A 27 -1.77 1.05 -10.02
C VAL A 27 -1.08 -0.28 -9.74
N LEU A 28 -0.06 -0.64 -10.53
CA LEU A 28 0.72 -1.87 -10.33
C LEU A 28 1.43 -1.88 -8.97
N ALA A 29 1.98 -0.74 -8.53
CA ALA A 29 2.59 -0.63 -7.22
C ALA A 29 1.57 -0.82 -6.07
N ALA A 30 0.36 -0.29 -6.22
CA ALA A 30 -0.75 -0.53 -5.29
C ALA A 30 -1.17 -2.01 -5.27
N GLN A 31 -1.29 -2.66 -6.43
CA GLN A 31 -1.61 -4.08 -6.55
C GLN A 31 -0.54 -4.99 -5.90
N LYS A 32 0.74 -4.65 -6.07
CA LYS A 32 1.84 -5.34 -5.38
C LYS A 32 1.80 -5.13 -3.87
N LEU A 33 1.42 -3.94 -3.41
CA LEU A 33 1.25 -3.68 -1.98
C LEU A 33 0.11 -4.52 -1.41
N ARG A 34 -1.04 -4.58 -2.09
CA ARG A 34 -2.16 -5.43 -1.67
C ARG A 34 -1.76 -6.91 -1.61
N TYR A 35 -1.00 -7.40 -2.59
CA TYR A 35 -0.49 -8.78 -2.57
C TYR A 35 0.33 -9.05 -1.30
N LYS A 36 1.29 -8.17 -0.99
CA LYS A 36 2.13 -8.33 0.22
C LYS A 36 1.29 -8.41 1.50
N VAL A 37 0.27 -7.57 1.60
CA VAL A 37 -0.60 -7.58 2.78
C VAL A 37 -1.50 -8.82 2.78
N PHE A 38 -2.28 -9.05 1.72
CA PHE A 38 -3.29 -10.11 1.74
C PHE A 38 -2.69 -11.50 1.61
N ALA A 39 -1.78 -11.73 0.66
CA ALA A 39 -1.19 -13.04 0.45
C ALA A 39 -0.03 -13.32 1.41
N ASP A 40 0.99 -12.44 1.45
CA ASP A 40 2.21 -12.75 2.21
C ASP A 40 2.00 -12.60 3.73
N GLU A 41 1.34 -11.54 4.19
CA GLU A 41 1.16 -11.27 5.62
C GLU A 41 -0.09 -11.95 6.21
N LEU A 42 -1.21 -11.96 5.48
CA LEU A 42 -2.50 -12.46 5.97
C LEU A 42 -2.88 -13.86 5.45
N GLY A 43 -2.09 -14.44 4.54
CA GLY A 43 -2.28 -15.82 4.07
C GLY A 43 -3.47 -16.04 3.13
N ALA A 44 -4.00 -14.99 2.51
CA ALA A 44 -5.07 -15.09 1.52
C ALA A 44 -4.60 -15.82 0.26
N ARG A 45 -5.48 -16.63 -0.33
CA ARG A 45 -5.26 -17.23 -1.65
C ARG A 45 -5.88 -16.32 -2.70
N LEU A 46 -5.04 -15.64 -3.46
CA LEU A 46 -5.47 -14.70 -4.49
C LEU A 46 -5.52 -15.40 -5.85
N GLU A 47 -6.62 -15.22 -6.59
CA GLU A 47 -6.78 -15.71 -7.96
C GLU A 47 -6.08 -14.81 -8.99
N SER A 48 -4.84 -14.42 -8.70
CA SER A 48 -4.09 -13.55 -9.59
C SER A 48 -3.43 -14.34 -10.72
N ARG A 49 -3.55 -13.81 -11.93
CA ARG A 49 -2.84 -14.32 -13.12
C ARG A 49 -1.36 -13.93 -13.13
N THR A 50 -0.98 -12.95 -12.32
CA THR A 50 0.38 -12.40 -12.28
C THR A 50 0.99 -12.66 -10.90
N PRO A 51 2.10 -13.41 -10.81
CA PRO A 51 2.76 -13.65 -9.52
C PRO A 51 3.11 -12.35 -8.79
N GLY A 52 2.83 -12.29 -7.48
CA GLY A 52 3.18 -11.15 -6.64
C GLY A 52 2.33 -9.89 -6.85
N VAL A 53 1.20 -9.99 -7.55
CA VAL A 53 0.31 -8.88 -7.84
C VAL A 53 -1.11 -9.29 -7.44
N ASP A 54 -1.78 -8.49 -6.62
CA ASP A 54 -3.21 -8.69 -6.36
C ASP A 54 -3.99 -7.90 -7.42
N ARG A 55 -4.47 -8.59 -8.46
CA ARG A 55 -5.28 -8.01 -9.53
C ARG A 55 -6.50 -8.87 -9.79
N ASP A 56 -7.68 -8.24 -9.79
CA ASP A 56 -8.96 -8.90 -10.01
C ASP A 56 -9.77 -8.24 -11.14
N ILE A 57 -11.00 -8.75 -11.33
CA ILE A 57 -11.93 -8.28 -12.37
C ILE A 57 -12.50 -6.88 -12.10
N TYR A 58 -12.38 -6.39 -10.87
CA TYR A 58 -12.96 -5.12 -10.45
C TYR A 58 -11.98 -3.94 -10.61
N ASP A 59 -10.67 -4.20 -10.62
CA ASP A 59 -9.66 -3.16 -10.76
C ASP A 59 -9.88 -2.20 -11.95
N PRO A 60 -10.33 -2.63 -13.15
CA PRO A 60 -10.62 -1.71 -14.26
C PRO A 60 -11.74 -0.71 -13.99
N PHE A 61 -12.60 -0.96 -12.99
CA PHE A 61 -13.73 -0.10 -12.64
C PHE A 61 -13.43 0.78 -11.41
N CYS A 62 -12.26 0.62 -10.78
CA CYS A 62 -11.92 1.34 -9.57
C CYS A 62 -10.92 2.46 -9.85
N GLU A 63 -11.15 3.59 -9.18
CA GLU A 63 -10.09 4.57 -8.93
C GLU A 63 -9.22 4.04 -7.78
N HIS A 64 -7.90 4.16 -7.92
CA HIS A 64 -6.96 3.69 -6.90
C HIS A 64 -6.44 4.86 -6.08
N LEU A 65 -6.97 5.02 -4.86
CA LEU A 65 -6.41 5.94 -3.88
C LEU A 65 -5.09 5.35 -3.37
N ILE A 66 -4.02 6.13 -3.39
CA ILE A 66 -2.69 5.73 -2.95
C ILE A 66 -2.17 6.69 -1.89
N VAL A 67 -1.40 6.13 -0.95
CA VAL A 67 -0.60 6.90 0.03
C VAL A 67 0.86 6.66 -0.30
N ARG A 68 1.59 7.73 -0.62
CA ARG A 68 3.02 7.71 -0.92
C ARG A 68 3.79 8.26 0.26
N ASP A 69 4.82 7.52 0.68
CA ASP A 69 5.88 8.06 1.52
C ASP A 69 6.87 8.77 0.59
N GLU A 70 6.84 10.11 0.61
CA GLU A 70 7.67 10.95 -0.26
C GLU A 70 9.16 10.84 0.09
N ALA A 71 9.50 10.56 1.36
CA ALA A 71 10.89 10.38 1.76
C ALA A 71 11.46 9.05 1.23
N ALA A 72 10.63 8.00 1.19
CA ALA A 72 11.02 6.68 0.69
C ALA A 72 10.70 6.46 -0.80
N GLY A 73 10.01 7.40 -1.45
CA GLY A 73 9.62 7.31 -2.86
C GLY A 73 8.67 6.16 -3.21
N ARG A 74 7.95 5.58 -2.24
CA ARG A 74 7.16 4.35 -2.42
C ARG A 74 5.73 4.49 -1.93
N ILE A 75 4.82 3.75 -2.56
CA ILE A 75 3.44 3.60 -2.09
C ILE A 75 3.43 2.70 -0.85
N VAL A 76 2.81 3.19 0.22
CA VAL A 76 2.75 2.56 1.55
C VAL A 76 1.32 2.28 2.02
N GLY A 77 0.31 2.74 1.29
CA GLY A 77 -1.10 2.43 1.53
C GLY A 77 -1.92 2.58 0.26
N THR A 78 -3.05 1.88 0.17
CA THR A 78 -3.98 2.01 -0.95
C THR A 78 -5.40 1.63 -0.58
N TYR A 79 -6.37 2.29 -1.20
CA TYR A 79 -7.78 1.92 -1.25
C TYR A 79 -8.27 1.91 -2.69
N ARG A 80 -9.30 1.12 -2.96
CA ARG A 80 -10.07 1.18 -4.20
C ARG A 80 -11.36 1.96 -3.95
N ILE A 81 -11.71 2.81 -4.90
CA ILE A 81 -12.96 3.57 -4.93
C ILE A 81 -13.73 3.10 -6.15
N LEU A 82 -14.89 2.51 -5.93
CA LEU A 82 -15.84 2.20 -7.01
C LEU A 82 -16.86 3.34 -7.04
N SER A 83 -16.75 4.20 -8.04
CA SER A 83 -17.65 5.36 -8.19
C SER A 83 -19.07 4.90 -8.61
N PRO A 84 -20.13 5.64 -8.24
CA PRO A 84 -21.53 5.24 -8.45
C PRO A 84 -21.95 5.01 -9.91
#